data_AF-A0A292RL70-F1
#
_entry.id   AF-A0A292RL70-F1
#
_cell.length_a   1.000
_cell.length_b   1.000
_cell.length_c   1.000
_cell.angle_alpha   90.00
_cell.angle_beta   90.00
_cell.angle_gamma   90.00
#
_symmetry.space_group_name_H-M   'P 1'
#
loop_
_entity.id
_entity.type
_entity.pdbx_description
1 polymer ?
#
loop_
_entity_poly.entity_id
_entity_poly.type
_entity_poly.pdbx_seq_one_letter_code
_entity_poly.pdbx_strand_id
1 'polypeptide(L)'
;MPRKKNLSSDTEKEKFPTALRNLLEKKKLTHAQLGEMLGVKRQSIGQYATGQSYPSVNIVYDLMNKLNVSAEFILGLSEAEKLNNEVIRKELGIQEKSTECLRNLVNKEKLENKDLIKLKMLNYLIENIEDDLLENLYNYLFHDVEITEGNKDNRVLLYACAPDNKDMLGMFYNTTLAQYFLVNLIEKLANLKKGIDKTLEDKK
;
A
#
# COMPACT_ATOMS: atom_id res chain seq x y z
N MET A 1 -31.22 -24.94 6.78
CA MET A 1 -31.89 -23.71 7.21
C MET A 1 -33.29 -23.66 6.59
N PRO A 2 -34.34 -23.26 7.33
CA PRO A 2 -35.70 -23.20 6.79
C PRO A 2 -35.81 -22.10 5.72
N ARG A 3 -36.67 -22.34 4.72
CA ARG A 3 -36.89 -21.46 3.56
C ARG A 3 -37.65 -20.20 4.00
N LYS A 4 -37.21 -19.00 3.60
CA LYS A 4 -37.96 -17.75 3.90
C LYS A 4 -39.37 -17.82 3.30
N LYS A 5 -40.34 -17.24 4.01
CA LYS A 5 -41.77 -17.19 3.63
C LYS A 5 -42.08 -16.14 2.55
N ASN A 6 -41.13 -15.23 2.28
CA ASN A 6 -41.28 -14.11 1.36
C ASN A 6 -41.04 -14.55 -0.10
N LEU A 7 -41.73 -13.88 -1.03
CA LEU A 7 -41.57 -14.08 -2.47
C LEU A 7 -40.13 -13.76 -2.90
N SER A 8 -39.61 -14.52 -3.87
CA SER A 8 -38.24 -14.33 -4.38
C SER A 8 -38.02 -12.95 -5.00
N SER A 9 -39.06 -12.36 -5.58
CA SER A 9 -39.03 -11.00 -6.14
C SER A 9 -38.67 -9.93 -5.11
N ASP A 10 -38.96 -10.18 -3.84
CA ASP A 10 -38.71 -9.24 -2.75
C ASP A 10 -37.35 -9.51 -2.12
N THR A 11 -37.00 -10.77 -1.87
CA THR A 11 -35.71 -11.13 -1.27
C THR A 11 -34.53 -10.95 -2.22
N GLU A 12 -34.75 -11.00 -3.53
CA GLU A 12 -33.70 -10.79 -4.54
C GLU A 12 -33.18 -9.34 -4.55
N LYS A 13 -33.96 -8.39 -4.03
CA LYS A 13 -33.58 -6.97 -3.88
C LYS A 13 -32.79 -6.69 -2.59
N GLU A 14 -32.62 -7.69 -1.72
CA GLU A 14 -31.78 -7.55 -0.53
C GLU A 14 -30.31 -7.32 -0.94
N LYS A 15 -29.56 -6.64 -0.07
CA LYS A 15 -28.18 -6.19 -0.35
C LYS A 15 -27.25 -7.29 -0.88
N PHE A 16 -27.17 -8.40 -0.16
CA PHE A 16 -26.28 -9.52 -0.51
C PHE A 16 -26.69 -10.22 -1.82
N PRO A 17 -27.96 -10.62 -2.03
CA PRO A 17 -28.42 -11.18 -3.30
C PRO A 17 -28.17 -10.27 -4.51
N THR A 18 -28.38 -8.97 -4.38
CA THR A 18 -28.06 -7.98 -5.43
C THR A 18 -26.55 -7.94 -5.70
N ALA A 19 -25.72 -7.80 -4.66
CA ALA A 19 -24.27 -7.76 -4.81
C ALA A 19 -23.72 -9.03 -5.47
N LEU A 20 -24.22 -10.21 -5.06
CA LEU A 20 -23.81 -11.50 -5.62
C LEU A 20 -24.16 -11.62 -7.10
N ARG A 21 -25.36 -11.20 -7.51
CA ARG A 21 -25.77 -11.24 -8.93
C ARG A 21 -24.91 -10.31 -9.78
N ASN A 22 -24.71 -9.07 -9.33
CA ASN A 22 -23.84 -8.11 -10.02
C ASN A 22 -22.40 -8.65 -10.17
N LEU A 23 -21.88 -9.30 -9.12
CA LEU A 23 -20.54 -9.89 -9.13
C LEU A 23 -20.43 -11.04 -10.14
N LEU A 24 -21.43 -11.93 -10.17
CA LEU A 24 -21.49 -13.04 -11.12
C LEU A 24 -21.56 -12.55 -12.56
N GLU A 25 -22.39 -11.54 -12.82
CA GLU A 25 -22.53 -10.92 -14.14
C GLU A 25 -21.21 -10.28 -14.60
N LYS A 26 -20.61 -9.42 -13.76
CA LYS A 26 -19.36 -8.74 -14.09
C LYS A 26 -18.19 -9.71 -14.33
N LYS A 27 -18.10 -10.77 -13.54
CA LYS A 27 -17.06 -11.80 -13.68
C LYS A 27 -17.41 -12.90 -14.70
N LYS A 28 -18.57 -12.81 -15.36
CA LYS A 28 -19.09 -13.81 -16.31
C LYS A 28 -19.09 -15.24 -15.74
N LEU A 29 -19.45 -15.37 -14.46
CA LEU A 29 -19.51 -16.64 -13.75
C LEU A 29 -20.93 -17.17 -13.72
N THR A 30 -21.07 -18.47 -13.97
CA THR A 30 -22.33 -19.19 -13.78
C THR A 30 -22.48 -19.67 -12.33
N HIS A 31 -23.72 -19.95 -11.92
CA HIS A 31 -23.99 -20.57 -10.61
C HIS A 31 -23.31 -21.93 -10.44
N ALA A 32 -23.06 -22.66 -11.53
CA ALA A 32 -22.38 -23.95 -11.48
C ALA A 32 -20.90 -23.77 -11.18
N GLN A 33 -20.23 -22.86 -11.90
CA GLN A 33 -18.81 -22.54 -11.68
C GLN A 33 -18.57 -22.01 -10.26
N LEU A 34 -19.40 -21.07 -9.79
CA LEU A 34 -19.24 -20.57 -8.41
C LEU A 34 -19.51 -21.68 -7.37
N GLY A 35 -20.49 -22.55 -7.63
CA GLY A 35 -20.75 -23.70 -6.78
C GLY A 35 -19.53 -24.62 -6.65
N GLU A 36 -18.89 -24.93 -7.77
CA GLU A 36 -17.66 -25.73 -7.82
C GLU A 36 -16.51 -25.05 -7.06
N MET A 37 -16.31 -23.74 -7.28
CA MET A 37 -15.27 -22.96 -6.60
C MET A 37 -15.42 -22.92 -5.07
N LEU A 38 -16.66 -22.97 -4.57
CA LEU A 38 -17.00 -22.89 -3.14
C LEU A 38 -17.33 -24.25 -2.52
N GLY A 39 -17.28 -25.34 -3.28
CA GLY A 39 -17.65 -26.68 -2.79
C GLY A 39 -19.13 -26.82 -2.42
N VAL A 40 -20.02 -26.06 -3.06
CA VAL A 40 -21.48 -26.11 -2.81
C VAL A 40 -22.27 -26.44 -4.08
N LYS A 41 -23.48 -26.98 -3.92
CA LYS A 41 -24.35 -27.28 -5.06
C LYS A 41 -24.74 -25.99 -5.80
N ARG A 42 -24.80 -26.03 -7.14
CA ARG A 42 -25.33 -24.96 -8.03
C ARG A 42 -26.64 -24.35 -7.50
N GLN A 43 -27.55 -25.21 -7.02
CA GLN A 43 -28.85 -24.77 -6.50
C GLN A 43 -28.72 -23.85 -5.27
N SER A 44 -27.71 -24.08 -4.41
CA SER A 44 -27.43 -23.22 -3.26
C SER A 44 -27.05 -21.82 -3.71
N ILE A 45 -26.19 -21.70 -4.73
CA ILE A 45 -25.83 -20.39 -5.32
C ILE A 45 -27.07 -19.69 -5.88
N GLY A 46 -27.97 -20.42 -6.55
CA GLY A 46 -29.24 -19.85 -7.02
C GLY A 46 -30.14 -19.34 -5.89
N GLN A 47 -30.16 -20.03 -4.75
CA GLN A 47 -30.90 -19.55 -3.57
C GLN A 47 -30.24 -18.33 -2.92
N TYR A 48 -28.90 -18.28 -2.91
CA TYR A 48 -28.14 -17.13 -2.43
C TYR A 48 -28.41 -15.89 -3.29
N ALA A 49 -28.36 -16.04 -4.63
CA ALA A 49 -28.60 -14.98 -5.59
C ALA A 49 -30.04 -14.42 -5.55
N THR A 50 -30.99 -15.20 -5.03
CA THR A 50 -32.39 -14.80 -4.88
C THR A 50 -32.76 -14.41 -3.45
N GLY A 51 -31.83 -14.50 -2.49
CA GLY A 51 -32.09 -14.21 -1.07
C GLY A 51 -32.99 -15.22 -0.35
N GLN A 52 -33.25 -16.36 -0.99
CA GLN A 52 -34.10 -17.43 -0.45
C GLN A 52 -33.40 -18.25 0.64
N SER A 53 -32.07 -18.27 0.62
CA SER A 53 -31.21 -18.68 1.72
C SER A 53 -29.95 -17.83 1.72
N TYR A 54 -29.24 -17.80 2.85
CA TYR A 54 -27.93 -17.15 2.93
C TYR A 54 -26.83 -18.20 3.12
N PRO A 55 -25.64 -17.96 2.55
CA PRO A 55 -24.48 -18.78 2.85
C PRO A 55 -24.10 -18.70 4.33
N SER A 56 -23.41 -19.73 4.83
CA SER A 56 -22.74 -19.63 6.12
C SER A 56 -21.57 -18.64 6.03
N VAL A 57 -21.10 -18.15 7.19
CA VAL A 57 -19.95 -17.24 7.27
C VAL A 57 -18.72 -17.83 6.58
N ASN A 58 -18.49 -19.14 6.70
CA ASN A 58 -17.37 -19.82 6.01
C ASN A 58 -17.50 -19.75 4.48
N ILE A 59 -18.70 -19.94 3.93
CA ILE A 59 -18.92 -19.82 2.48
C ILE A 59 -18.77 -18.36 2.02
N VAL A 60 -19.16 -17.38 2.84
CA VAL A 60 -18.90 -15.96 2.55
C VAL A 60 -17.39 -15.69 2.55
N TYR A 61 -16.65 -16.22 3.52
CA TYR A 61 -15.18 -16.13 3.57
C TYR A 61 -14.52 -16.72 2.33
N ASP A 62 -14.91 -17.93 1.93
CA ASP A 62 -14.39 -18.57 0.72
C ASP A 62 -14.73 -17.77 -0.54
N LEU A 63 -15.95 -17.22 -0.62
CA LEU A 63 -16.38 -16.36 -1.72
C LEU A 63 -15.53 -15.09 -1.82
N MET A 64 -15.30 -14.41 -0.70
CA MET A 64 -14.45 -13.21 -0.65
C MET A 64 -13.03 -13.51 -1.16
N ASN A 65 -12.43 -14.60 -0.70
CA ASN A 65 -11.07 -14.99 -1.11
C ASN A 65 -11.00 -15.43 -2.57
N LYS A 66 -11.92 -16.30 -3.02
CA LYS A 66 -11.91 -16.85 -4.38
C LYS A 66 -12.23 -15.79 -5.43
N LEU A 67 -13.08 -14.82 -5.11
CA LEU A 67 -13.48 -13.76 -6.04
C LEU A 67 -12.70 -12.45 -5.83
N ASN A 68 -11.83 -12.41 -4.82
CA ASN A 68 -11.04 -11.25 -4.42
C ASN A 68 -11.90 -10.00 -4.21
N VAL A 69 -12.93 -10.15 -3.36
CA VAL A 69 -13.85 -9.07 -2.98
C VAL A 69 -13.87 -8.83 -1.48
N SER A 70 -14.19 -7.61 -1.05
CA SER A 70 -14.31 -7.24 0.37
C SER A 70 -15.64 -7.66 0.98
N ALA A 71 -15.66 -7.76 2.31
CA ALA A 71 -16.89 -7.96 3.07
C ALA A 71 -17.88 -6.81 2.87
N GLU A 72 -17.38 -5.57 2.84
CA GLU A 72 -18.17 -4.36 2.62
C GLU A 72 -18.93 -4.42 1.29
N PHE A 73 -18.27 -4.88 0.22
CA PHE A 73 -18.91 -5.05 -1.07
C PHE A 73 -20.01 -6.10 -1.03
N ILE A 74 -19.68 -7.32 -0.61
CA ILE A 74 -20.62 -8.45 -0.72
C ILE A 74 -21.81 -8.30 0.24
N LEU A 75 -21.66 -7.54 1.33
CA LEU A 75 -22.75 -7.19 2.25
C LEU A 75 -23.55 -5.94 1.80
N GLY A 76 -23.18 -5.30 0.69
CA GLY A 76 -23.83 -4.10 0.17
C GLY A 76 -23.66 -2.87 1.06
N LEU A 77 -22.47 -2.74 1.66
CA LEU A 77 -22.01 -1.57 2.40
C LEU A 77 -21.12 -0.65 1.54
N SER A 78 -20.58 -1.16 0.43
CA SER A 78 -19.75 -0.42 -0.52
C SER A 78 -20.01 -0.87 -1.95
N GLU A 79 -19.88 0.06 -2.91
CA GLU A 79 -19.88 -0.26 -4.35
C GLU A 79 -18.51 -0.75 -4.84
N ALA A 80 -17.44 -0.48 -4.08
CA ALA A 80 -16.09 -0.89 -4.43
C ALA A 80 -15.87 -2.38 -4.09
N GLU A 81 -15.58 -3.20 -5.11
CA GLU A 81 -15.35 -4.64 -4.95
C GLU A 81 -14.20 -4.99 -4.00
N LYS A 82 -13.19 -4.13 -3.93
CA LYS A 82 -12.07 -4.30 -3.01
C LYS A 82 -12.19 -3.29 -1.90
N LEU A 83 -11.57 -3.61 -0.76
CA LEU A 83 -11.45 -2.69 0.36
C LEU A 83 -10.91 -1.36 -0.16
N ASN A 84 -11.69 -0.32 0.06
CA ASN A 84 -11.31 1.00 -0.39
C ASN A 84 -10.29 1.55 0.60
N ASN A 85 -9.01 1.33 0.30
CA ASN A 85 -7.92 1.91 1.10
C ASN A 85 -7.94 3.45 1.06
N GLU A 86 -8.84 4.12 0.32
CA GLU A 86 -9.00 5.58 0.35
C GLU A 86 -9.15 6.15 1.75
N VAL A 87 -9.90 5.47 2.63
CA VAL A 87 -10.11 5.95 3.99
C VAL A 87 -8.78 5.97 4.74
N ILE A 88 -8.08 4.83 4.79
CA ILE A 88 -6.77 4.70 5.44
C ILE A 88 -5.73 5.62 4.78
N ARG A 89 -5.72 5.73 3.45
CA ARG A 89 -4.83 6.64 2.72
C ARG A 89 -5.06 8.10 3.09
N LYS A 90 -6.32 8.53 3.19
CA LYS A 90 -6.67 9.89 3.61
C LYS A 90 -6.33 10.13 5.07
N GLU A 91 -6.65 9.19 5.96
CA GLU A 91 -6.34 9.30 7.39
C GLU A 91 -4.84 9.37 7.66
N LEU A 92 -4.03 8.58 6.95
CA LEU A 92 -2.58 8.52 7.13
C LEU A 92 -1.80 9.47 6.23
N GLY A 93 -2.46 10.23 5.34
CA GLY A 93 -1.80 11.10 4.37
C GLY A 93 -0.96 10.39 3.30
N ILE A 94 -1.21 9.09 3.03
CA ILE A 94 -0.43 8.28 2.09
C ILE A 94 -1.05 8.33 0.69
N GLN A 95 -0.26 8.66 -0.32
CA GLN A 95 -0.70 8.73 -1.72
C GLN A 95 -0.92 7.33 -2.36
N GLU A 96 -1.79 7.25 -3.38
CA GLU A 96 -2.07 6.00 -4.10
C GLU A 96 -0.81 5.35 -4.66
N LYS A 97 0.05 6.16 -5.31
CA LYS A 97 1.33 5.70 -5.86
C LYS A 97 2.20 5.04 -4.79
N SER A 98 2.26 5.60 -3.59
CA SER A 98 3.02 5.05 -2.47
C SER A 98 2.44 3.72 -2.00
N THR A 99 1.11 3.62 -1.86
CA THR A 99 0.46 2.35 -1.48
C THR A 99 0.65 1.25 -2.53
N GLU A 100 0.65 1.59 -3.82
CA GLU A 100 0.90 0.66 -4.91
C GLU A 100 2.34 0.14 -4.85
N CYS A 101 3.33 1.00 -4.59
CA CYS A 101 4.72 0.59 -4.40
C CYS A 101 4.90 -0.40 -3.24
N LEU A 102 4.25 -0.14 -2.09
CA LEU A 102 4.28 -1.06 -0.94
C LEU A 102 3.58 -2.39 -1.26
N ARG A 103 2.42 -2.33 -1.92
CA ARG A 103 1.68 -3.52 -2.35
C ARG A 103 2.50 -4.37 -3.30
N ASN A 104 3.18 -3.76 -4.27
CA ASN A 104 4.06 -4.46 -5.21
C ASN A 104 5.29 -5.07 -4.53
N LEU A 105 5.77 -4.47 -3.44
CA LEU A 105 6.85 -5.05 -2.66
C LEU A 105 6.40 -6.31 -1.90
N VAL A 106 5.19 -6.30 -1.34
CA VAL A 106 4.61 -7.41 -0.57
C VAL A 106 4.12 -8.55 -1.46
N ASN A 107 3.46 -8.24 -2.58
CA ASN A 107 2.75 -9.20 -3.43
C ASN A 107 3.62 -9.84 -4.51
N LYS A 108 4.95 -9.77 -4.41
CA LYS A 108 5.82 -10.50 -5.34
C LYS A 108 5.58 -12.00 -5.20
N GLU A 109 5.48 -12.71 -6.33
CA GLU A 109 5.27 -14.18 -6.37
C GLU A 109 6.24 -14.96 -5.47
N LYS A 110 7.45 -14.42 -5.28
CA LYS A 110 8.42 -14.87 -4.28
C LYS A 110 8.97 -13.67 -3.52
N LEU A 111 8.53 -13.50 -2.27
CA LEU A 111 9.06 -12.46 -1.40
C LEU A 111 10.47 -12.83 -0.96
N GLU A 112 11.46 -12.05 -1.38
CA GLU A 112 12.86 -12.28 -1.00
C GLU A 112 13.17 -11.69 0.38
N ASN A 113 14.18 -12.24 1.08
CA ASN A 113 14.62 -11.72 2.38
C ASN A 113 14.98 -10.22 2.31
N LYS A 114 15.57 -9.77 1.21
CA LYS A 114 15.90 -8.35 0.98
C LYS A 114 14.67 -7.43 0.98
N ASP A 115 13.53 -7.92 0.48
CA ASP A 115 12.29 -7.14 0.42
C ASP A 115 11.65 -7.04 1.81
N LEU A 116 11.71 -8.11 2.60
CA LEU A 116 11.33 -8.09 4.01
C LEU A 116 12.19 -7.13 4.84
N ILE A 117 13.52 -7.12 4.62
CA ILE A 117 14.43 -6.19 5.30
C ILE A 117 14.09 -4.74 4.96
N LYS A 118 13.78 -4.43 3.69
CA LYS A 118 13.33 -3.08 3.28
C LYS A 118 12.04 -2.67 3.97
N LEU A 119 11.05 -3.57 4.08
CA LEU A 119 9.80 -3.29 4.79
C LEU A 119 10.04 -3.04 6.27
N LYS A 120 10.86 -3.86 6.93
CA LYS A 120 11.23 -3.65 8.34
C LYS A 120 11.93 -2.32 8.56
N MET A 121 12.86 -1.97 7.68
CA MET A 121 13.57 -0.69 7.73
C MET A 121 12.60 0.49 7.56
N LEU A 122 11.65 0.40 6.62
CA LEU A 122 10.66 1.46 6.42
C LEU A 122 9.76 1.64 7.65
N ASN A 123 9.28 0.53 8.23
CA ASN A 123 8.48 0.58 9.46
C ASN A 123 9.28 1.22 10.59
N TYR A 124 10.54 0.82 10.76
CA TYR A 124 11.41 1.41 11.77
C TYR A 124 11.59 2.92 11.59
N LEU A 125 11.74 3.41 10.36
CA LEU A 125 11.82 4.85 10.09
C LEU A 125 10.52 5.59 10.45
N ILE A 126 9.36 4.98 10.18
CA ILE A 126 8.05 5.56 10.51
C ILE A 126 7.82 5.54 12.02
N GLU A 127 8.20 4.47 12.70
CA GLU A 127 8.08 4.32 14.16
C GLU A 127 8.95 5.33 14.92
N ASN A 128 10.03 5.82 14.28
CA ASN A 128 10.96 6.82 14.85
C ASN A 128 10.85 8.17 14.11
N ILE A 129 9.63 8.55 13.70
CA ILE A 129 9.38 9.79 12.94
C ILE A 129 9.76 11.08 13.68
N GLU A 130 9.84 11.02 15.01
CA GLU A 130 10.22 12.16 15.86
C GLU A 130 11.73 12.45 15.84
N ASP A 131 12.54 11.56 15.24
CA ASP A 131 13.97 11.81 15.03
C ASP A 131 14.21 12.89 13.96
N ASP A 132 15.29 13.66 14.11
CA ASP A 132 15.66 14.74 13.20
C ASP A 132 15.95 14.25 11.77
N LEU A 133 16.07 12.94 11.52
CA LEU A 133 16.34 12.37 10.21
C LEU A 133 15.34 12.82 9.12
N LEU A 134 14.04 12.83 9.40
CA LEU A 134 13.06 13.23 8.37
C LEU A 134 13.13 14.72 8.06
N GLU A 135 13.36 15.56 9.08
CA GLU A 135 13.58 16.99 8.92
C GLU A 135 14.85 17.26 8.10
N ASN A 136 15.94 16.55 8.40
CA ASN A 136 17.18 16.63 7.62
C ASN A 136 16.99 16.17 6.17
N LEU A 137 16.22 15.12 5.92
CA LEU A 137 15.89 14.66 4.57
C LEU A 137 15.00 15.67 3.82
N TYR A 138 14.02 16.26 4.51
CA TYR A 138 13.18 17.32 3.96
C TYR A 138 14.03 18.52 3.53
N ASN A 139 14.88 19.00 4.44
CA ASN A 139 15.79 20.11 4.18
C ASN A 139 16.73 19.81 3.02
N TYR A 140 17.34 18.62 2.97
CA TYR A 140 18.20 18.27 1.84
C TYR A 140 17.45 18.19 0.50
N LEU A 141 16.29 17.51 0.47
CA LEU A 141 15.58 17.20 -0.77
C LEU A 141 14.82 18.41 -1.35
N PHE A 142 14.37 19.33 -0.51
CA PHE A 142 13.51 20.45 -0.93
C PHE A 142 14.12 21.84 -0.70
N HIS A 143 15.25 21.95 0.00
CA HIS A 143 16.00 23.21 0.16
C HIS A 143 17.43 23.11 -0.39
N ASP A 144 18.04 24.26 -0.66
CA ASP A 144 19.41 24.37 -1.17
C ASP A 144 20.44 24.13 -0.06
N VAL A 145 20.66 22.86 0.26
CA VAL A 145 21.76 22.42 1.12
C VAL A 145 22.95 22.06 0.25
N GLU A 146 24.06 22.80 0.39
CA GLU A 146 25.33 22.47 -0.25
C GLU A 146 26.12 21.52 0.65
N ILE A 147 26.54 20.38 0.10
CA ILE A 147 27.50 19.48 0.75
C ILE A 147 28.86 19.73 0.12
N THR A 148 29.82 20.21 0.91
CA THR A 148 31.20 20.41 0.47
C THR A 148 32.15 19.45 1.18
N GLU A 149 33.14 18.96 0.44
CA GLU A 149 34.23 18.14 0.98
C GLU A 149 35.43 19.04 1.27
N GLY A 150 35.92 19.01 2.51
CA GLY A 150 37.16 19.69 2.88
C GLY A 150 38.18 18.72 3.46
N ASN A 151 39.45 18.92 3.10
CA ASN A 151 40.57 18.20 3.71
C ASN A 151 41.11 19.00 4.90
N LYS A 152 40.99 18.43 6.10
CA LYS A 152 41.67 18.94 7.31
C LYS A 152 42.32 17.77 8.02
N ASP A 153 43.61 17.87 8.33
CA ASP A 153 44.39 16.85 9.05
C ASP A 153 44.24 15.41 8.50
N ASN A 154 44.38 15.23 7.18
CA ASN A 154 44.26 13.93 6.49
C ASN A 154 42.90 13.22 6.67
N ARG A 155 41.83 13.94 6.98
CA ARG A 155 40.46 13.42 7.04
C ARG A 155 39.56 14.19 6.09
N VAL A 156 38.71 13.46 5.37
CA VAL A 156 37.61 14.04 4.58
C VAL A 156 36.51 14.43 5.56
N LEU A 157 36.29 15.74 5.71
CA LEU A 157 35.15 16.27 6.45
C LEU A 157 34.05 16.62 5.43
N LEU A 158 32.86 16.06 5.63
CA LEU A 158 31.66 16.49 4.93
C LEU A 158 31.04 17.63 5.73
N TYR A 159 30.92 18.80 5.11
CA TYR A 159 30.16 19.92 5.64
C TYR A 159 28.81 19.96 4.95
N ALA A 160 27.72 20.00 5.71
CA ALA A 160 26.43 20.45 5.21
C ALA A 160 26.26 21.91 5.64
N CYS A 161 26.12 22.83 4.68
CA CYS A 161 25.80 24.22 4.96
C CYS A 161 24.35 24.49 4.59
N ALA A 162 23.59 25.04 5.54
CA ALA A 162 22.35 25.76 5.20
C ALA A 162 22.70 26.99 4.35
N PRO A 163 21.76 27.51 3.52
CA PRO A 163 22.01 28.67 2.65
C PRO A 163 22.54 29.92 3.36
N ASP A 164 22.36 30.02 4.68
CA ASP A 164 22.82 31.14 5.51
C ASP A 164 24.13 30.88 6.28
N ASN A 165 24.78 29.73 6.05
CA ASN A 165 26.13 29.37 6.51
C ASN A 165 26.32 29.31 8.05
N LYS A 166 25.25 29.16 8.84
CA LYS A 166 25.32 29.26 10.32
C LYS A 166 25.53 27.95 11.08
N ASP A 167 25.08 26.82 10.55
CA ASP A 167 25.16 25.52 11.24
C ASP A 167 26.09 24.56 10.48
N MET A 168 27.29 24.32 11.02
CA MET A 168 28.23 23.33 10.49
C MET A 168 28.19 22.05 11.34
N LEU A 169 27.77 20.94 10.74
CA LEU A 169 27.93 19.60 11.30
C LEU A 169 29.11 18.89 10.63
N GLY A 170 30.06 18.39 11.42
CA GLY A 170 31.22 17.63 10.92
C GLY A 170 31.26 16.22 11.51
N MET A 171 31.47 15.20 10.67
CA MET A 171 31.58 13.80 11.10
C MET A 171 32.98 13.24 10.81
N PHE A 172 33.52 12.47 11.76
CA PHE A 172 34.73 11.67 11.57
C PHE A 172 34.36 10.19 11.41
N TYR A 173 34.89 9.52 10.38
CA TYR A 173 34.63 8.10 10.12
C TYR A 173 35.81 7.23 10.56
N ASN A 174 35.51 6.17 11.31
CA ASN A 174 36.52 5.25 11.84
C ASN A 174 36.83 4.06 10.91
N THR A 175 36.06 3.86 9.82
CA THR A 175 36.25 2.75 8.86
C THR A 175 35.95 3.13 7.41
N THR A 176 36.66 2.52 6.45
CA THR A 176 36.45 2.69 5.00
C THR A 176 35.07 2.23 4.53
N LEU A 177 34.48 1.24 5.20
CA LEU A 177 33.15 0.73 4.85
C LEU A 177 32.04 1.75 5.13
N ALA A 178 32.11 2.45 6.26
CA ALA A 178 31.16 3.51 6.60
C ALA A 178 31.21 4.66 5.58
N GLN A 179 32.43 5.02 5.15
CA GLN A 179 32.64 6.03 4.11
C GLN A 179 31.98 5.61 2.78
N TYR A 180 32.19 4.37 2.34
CA TYR A 180 31.58 3.85 1.11
C TYR A 180 30.05 3.92 1.13
N PHE A 181 29.41 3.45 2.20
CA PHE A 181 27.95 3.49 2.29
C PHE A 181 27.40 4.92 2.31
N LEU A 182 28.10 5.83 2.98
CA LEU A 182 27.68 7.22 3.03
C LEU A 182 27.79 7.92 1.68
N VAL A 183 28.91 7.73 0.97
CA VAL A 183 29.09 8.29 -0.38
C VAL A 183 27.98 7.80 -1.30
N ASN A 184 27.68 6.50 -1.27
CA ASN A 184 26.57 5.96 -2.04
C ASN A 184 25.21 6.55 -1.62
N LEU A 185 24.96 6.72 -0.32
CA LEU A 185 23.72 7.31 0.17
C LEU A 185 23.54 8.74 -0.33
N ILE A 186 24.58 9.57 -0.20
CA ILE A 186 24.59 10.96 -0.67
C ILE A 186 24.36 11.00 -2.19
N GLU A 187 25.03 10.14 -2.96
CA GLU A 187 24.83 10.05 -4.40
C GLU A 187 23.37 9.70 -4.76
N LYS A 188 22.74 8.76 -4.03
CA LYS A 188 21.33 8.40 -4.27
C LYS A 188 20.38 9.53 -3.86
N LEU A 189 20.63 10.22 -2.75
CA LEU A 189 19.84 11.38 -2.34
C LEU A 189 19.94 12.52 -3.36
N ALA A 190 21.13 12.81 -3.89
CA ALA A 190 21.33 13.82 -4.92
C ALA A 190 20.55 13.52 -6.20
N ASN A 191 20.49 12.25 -6.60
CA ASN A 191 19.70 11.81 -7.75
C ASN A 191 18.19 11.95 -7.50
N LEU A 192 17.73 11.71 -6.27
CA LEU A 192 16.33 11.93 -5.88
C LEU A 192 15.97 13.42 -5.94
N LYS A 193 16.83 14.30 -5.40
CA LYS A 193 16.64 15.76 -5.46
C LYS A 193 16.48 16.26 -6.91
N LYS A 194 17.38 15.86 -7.81
CA LYS A 194 17.27 16.16 -9.26
C LYS A 194 15.95 15.72 -9.88
N GLY A 195 15.35 14.63 -9.39
CA GLY A 195 14.04 14.17 -9.84
C GLY A 195 12.90 15.06 -9.35
N ILE A 196 13.00 15.57 -8.11
CA ILE A 196 12.04 16.48 -7.50
C ILE A 196 12.05 17.83 -8.22
N ASP A 197 13.23 18.41 -8.45
CA ASP A 197 13.39 19.73 -9.09
C ASP A 197 12.69 19.77 -10.46
N LYS A 198 12.90 18.74 -11.29
CA LYS A 198 12.21 18.58 -12.58
C LYS A 198 10.68 18.57 -12.44
N THR A 199 10.16 17.86 -11.45
CA THR A 199 8.70 17.79 -11.23
C THR A 199 8.08 19.08 -10.69
N LEU A 200 8.88 19.96 -10.08
CA LEU A 200 8.46 21.30 -9.63
C LEU A 200 8.51 22.32 -10.77
N GLU A 201 9.49 22.21 -11.68
CA GLU A 201 9.59 23.03 -12.89
C GLU A 201 8.45 22.77 -13.87
N ASP A 202 8.08 21.49 -14.10
CA ASP A 202 6.98 21.10 -14.99
C ASP A 202 5.58 21.57 -14.52
N LYS A 203 5.46 22.09 -13.29
CA LYS A 203 4.20 22.56 -12.69
C LYS A 203 4.07 24.10 -12.64
N LYS A 204 5.05 24.84 -13.14
CA LYS A 204 5.00 26.31 -13.31
C LYS A 204 4.57 26.68 -14.72
#